data_AF-A0A351Q3F2-F1
#
_entry.id   AF-A0A351Q3F2-F1
#
_cell.length_a   1.000
_cell.length_b   1.000
_cell.length_c   1.000
_cell.angle_alpha   90.00
_cell.angle_beta   90.00
_cell.angle_gamma   90.00
#
_symmetry.space_group_name_H-M   'P 1'
#
loop_
_entity.id
_entity.type
_entity.pdbx_description
1 polymer ?
#
loop_
_entity_poly.entity_id
_entity_poly.type
_entity_poly.pdbx_seq_one_letter_code
_entity_poly.pdbx_strand_id
1 'polypeptide(L)'
;MNLQKLSRLDLNLLVSLQALLEEKSVTRAAHRLFITQPAMSRVLQRLRHQLDDPLFTRTGNELVPTPKARDLQMRLPRLLENILEMVSEGEFDPAAYVGEITIAVPEFVAISLVSELTKVVTQYAPGVILSISSETDSVERELADGVLDFAIDIEKGITEDISARNLAIFTPSIWMREGHPLAKKSRVTLDEILEFPFVQYYLLISKRVSARTDARFDKVLRDLGRKRKKALVTNQLLTAMETVCDTDCLMVAAKYGLTMERGMDRIVRKRYPAELPHEGTISLVLLQHKRTSGSPIHRWLADKIVGLMQAWDKDLAADSARL
;
A
#
# COMPACT_ATOMS: atom_id res chain seq x y z
N MET A 1 19.14 0.38 -29.07
CA MET A 1 18.76 1.80 -29.25
C MET A 1 20.01 2.66 -29.24
N ASN A 2 20.27 3.46 -30.28
CA ASN A 2 21.48 4.29 -30.33
C ASN A 2 21.21 5.67 -29.72
N LEU A 3 21.45 5.80 -28.41
CA LEU A 3 21.22 7.03 -27.64
C LEU A 3 22.00 8.24 -28.20
N GLN A 4 23.18 8.02 -28.77
CA GLN A 4 24.01 9.09 -29.35
C GLN A 4 23.41 9.68 -30.63
N LYS A 5 22.68 8.86 -31.43
CA LYS A 5 21.93 9.38 -32.58
C LYS A 5 20.69 10.16 -32.15
N LEU A 6 20.01 9.68 -31.11
CA LEU A 6 18.80 10.33 -30.59
C LEU A 6 19.11 11.66 -29.89
N SER A 7 20.23 11.75 -29.16
CA SER A 7 20.64 12.99 -28.47
C SER A 7 21.05 14.13 -29.41
N ARG A 8 21.31 13.82 -30.69
CA ARG A 8 21.60 14.81 -31.74
C ARG A 8 20.34 15.33 -32.44
N LEU A 9 19.20 14.67 -32.22
CA LEU A 9 17.90 15.11 -32.71
C LEU A 9 17.27 16.04 -31.69
N ASP A 10 16.83 17.21 -32.16
CA ASP A 10 16.05 18.12 -31.33
C ASP A 10 14.59 17.67 -31.42
N LEU A 11 14.14 16.91 -30.42
CA LEU A 11 12.80 16.32 -30.39
C LEU A 11 11.69 17.39 -30.41
N ASN A 12 11.96 18.62 -29.99
CA ASN A 12 10.99 19.72 -30.08
C ASN A 12 10.69 20.10 -31.55
N LEU A 13 11.60 19.83 -32.48
CA LEU A 13 11.36 20.10 -33.90
C LEU A 13 10.31 19.15 -34.49
N LEU A 14 10.09 17.98 -33.90
CA LEU A 14 9.08 17.03 -34.34
C LEU A 14 7.65 17.59 -34.17
N VAL A 15 7.39 18.32 -33.09
CA VAL A 15 6.11 19.04 -32.89
C VAL A 15 5.87 20.06 -34.00
N SER A 16 6.93 20.79 -34.38
CA SER A 16 6.87 21.76 -35.48
C SER A 16 6.70 21.10 -36.85
N LEU A 17 7.33 19.95 -37.07
CA LEU A 17 7.15 19.16 -38.29
C LEU A 17 5.70 18.70 -38.44
N GLN A 18 5.08 18.21 -37.36
CA GLN A 18 3.67 17.80 -37.36
C GLN A 18 2.76 18.96 -37.78
N ALA A 19 2.93 20.15 -37.18
CA ALA A 19 2.16 21.33 -37.56
C ALA A 19 2.38 21.72 -39.03
N LEU A 20 3.61 21.66 -39.54
CA LEU A 20 3.90 21.97 -40.95
C LEU A 20 3.27 20.96 -41.93
N LEU A 21 3.22 19.69 -41.57
CA LEU A 21 2.61 18.61 -42.37
C LEU A 21 1.09 18.74 -42.47
N GLU A 22 0.44 19.13 -41.38
CA GLU A 22 -1.01 19.33 -41.33
C GLU A 22 -1.41 20.66 -42.01
N GLU A 23 -0.75 21.75 -41.65
CA GLU A 23 -1.13 23.08 -42.14
C GLU A 23 -0.69 23.32 -43.59
N LYS A 24 0.33 22.60 -44.08
CA LYS A 24 0.96 22.79 -45.41
C LYS A 24 1.32 24.25 -45.72
N SER A 25 1.63 25.02 -44.68
CA SER A 25 1.95 26.44 -44.75
C SER A 25 2.80 26.85 -43.55
N VAL A 26 3.92 27.52 -43.80
CA VAL A 26 4.81 28.05 -42.75
C VAL A 26 4.07 29.06 -41.86
N THR A 27 3.27 29.96 -42.45
CA THR A 27 2.58 31.02 -41.69
C THR A 27 1.51 30.44 -40.76
N ARG A 28 0.62 29.58 -41.27
CA ARG A 28 -0.38 28.87 -40.46
C ARG A 28 0.23 27.99 -39.37
N ALA A 29 1.28 27.23 -39.68
CA ALA A 29 1.98 26.42 -38.69
C ALA A 29 2.62 27.28 -37.58
N ALA A 30 3.20 28.43 -37.95
CA ALA A 30 3.73 29.39 -36.99
C ALA A 30 2.64 29.93 -36.06
N HIS A 31 1.49 30.31 -36.63
CA HIS A 31 0.34 30.79 -35.86
C HIS A 31 -0.18 29.72 -34.88
N ARG A 32 -0.34 28.47 -35.34
CA ARG A 32 -0.83 27.35 -34.52
C ARG A 32 0.08 27.04 -33.34
N LEU A 33 1.39 27.18 -33.51
CA LEU A 33 2.36 26.95 -32.44
C LEU A 33 2.74 28.23 -31.69
N PHE A 34 2.01 29.34 -31.89
CA PHE A 34 2.23 30.62 -31.22
C PHE A 34 3.66 31.18 -31.37
N ILE A 35 4.27 30.98 -32.54
CA ILE A 35 5.60 31.54 -32.87
C ILE A 35 5.56 32.41 -34.12
N THR A 36 6.61 33.20 -34.34
CA THR A 36 6.72 34.06 -35.53
C THR A 36 7.05 33.24 -36.78
N GLN A 37 6.59 33.70 -37.94
CA GLN A 37 6.87 33.04 -39.23
C GLN A 37 8.39 32.94 -39.56
N PRO A 38 9.24 33.94 -39.24
CA PRO A 38 10.70 33.78 -39.34
C PRO A 38 11.28 32.72 -38.39
N ALA A 39 10.68 32.53 -37.20
CA ALA A 39 11.09 31.46 -36.28
C ALA A 39 10.70 30.08 -36.84
N MET A 40 9.48 29.92 -37.36
CA MET A 40 9.05 28.67 -38.02
C MET A 40 9.89 28.35 -39.27
N SER A 41 10.33 29.36 -40.01
CA SER A 41 11.20 29.18 -41.18
C SER A 41 12.58 28.65 -40.79
N ARG A 42 13.16 29.17 -39.69
CA ARG A 42 14.41 28.65 -39.10
C ARG A 42 14.25 27.22 -38.57
N VAL A 43 13.12 26.92 -37.94
CA VAL A 43 12.77 25.56 -37.50
C VAL A 43 12.72 24.58 -38.68
N LEU A 44 12.03 24.93 -39.77
CA LEU A 44 12.00 24.12 -40.98
C LEU A 44 13.40 23.91 -41.59
N GLN A 45 14.26 24.94 -41.58
CA GLN A 45 15.65 24.78 -42.05
C GLN A 45 16.45 23.78 -41.20
N ARG A 46 16.29 23.82 -39.87
CA ARG A 46 16.92 22.84 -38.96
C ARG A 46 16.38 21.43 -39.17
N LEU A 47 15.07 21.28 -39.35
CA LEU A 47 14.44 20.01 -39.68
C LEU A 47 15.01 19.41 -40.96
N ARG A 48 15.20 20.23 -42.00
CA ARG A 48 15.82 19.80 -43.26
C ARG A 48 17.24 19.29 -43.07
N HIS A 49 18.02 19.98 -42.25
CA HIS A 49 19.41 19.59 -41.96
C HIS A 49 19.47 18.32 -41.10
N GLN A 50 18.67 18.21 -40.04
CA GLN A 50 18.67 17.05 -39.15
C GLN A 50 18.15 15.78 -39.83
N LEU A 51 17.14 15.92 -40.69
CA LEU A 51 16.55 14.79 -41.40
C LEU A 51 17.25 14.50 -42.73
N ASP A 52 18.15 15.38 -43.19
CA ASP A 52 18.76 15.29 -44.51
C ASP A 52 17.70 15.07 -45.62
N ASP A 53 16.71 15.97 -45.65
CA ASP A 53 15.60 15.96 -46.61
C ASP A 53 15.02 17.38 -46.77
N PRO A 54 14.61 17.83 -47.97
CA PRO A 54 13.98 19.13 -48.13
C PRO A 54 12.58 19.23 -47.49
N LEU A 55 11.96 18.11 -47.14
CA LEU A 55 10.65 17.88 -46.48
C LEU A 55 9.43 18.41 -47.22
N PHE A 56 9.54 19.57 -47.83
CA PHE A 56 8.49 20.22 -48.60
C PHE A 56 9.09 20.85 -49.86
N THR A 57 8.42 20.65 -50.98
CA THR A 57 8.58 21.39 -52.22
C THR A 57 7.52 22.50 -52.30
N ARG A 58 7.70 23.47 -53.19
CA ARG A 58 6.72 24.55 -53.40
C ARG A 58 5.96 24.34 -54.70
N THR A 59 4.65 24.43 -54.62
CA THR A 59 3.77 24.54 -55.78
C THR A 59 2.85 25.74 -55.56
N GLY A 60 3.15 26.85 -56.23
CA GLY A 60 2.52 28.14 -55.92
C GLY A 60 2.82 28.59 -54.48
N ASN A 61 1.76 28.87 -53.71
CA ASN A 61 1.85 29.26 -52.31
C ASN A 61 1.76 28.09 -51.32
N GLU A 62 1.63 26.85 -51.79
CA GLU A 62 1.46 25.67 -50.93
C GLU A 62 2.76 24.88 -50.74
N LEU A 63 2.92 24.34 -49.53
CA LEU A 63 3.96 23.36 -49.24
C LEU A 63 3.46 21.96 -49.60
N VAL A 64 4.17 21.30 -50.52
CA VAL A 64 3.88 19.92 -50.93
C VAL A 64 4.90 18.99 -50.27
N PRO A 65 4.50 18.09 -49.35
CA PRO A 65 5.41 17.19 -48.66
C PRO A 65 6.15 16.23 -49.60
N THR A 66 7.43 15.99 -49.35
CA THR A 66 8.25 14.94 -50.01
C THR A 66 7.74 13.55 -49.63
N PRO A 67 8.09 12.48 -50.38
CA PRO A 67 7.76 11.11 -49.98
C PRO A 67 8.20 10.76 -48.55
N LYS A 68 9.38 11.22 -48.13
CA LYS A 68 9.89 11.05 -46.77
C LYS A 68 9.05 11.79 -45.72
N ALA A 69 8.67 13.04 -46.02
CA ALA A 69 7.78 13.80 -45.14
C ALA A 69 6.37 13.17 -45.04
N ARG A 70 5.86 12.55 -46.11
CA ARG A 70 4.59 11.79 -46.09
C ARG A 70 4.68 10.51 -45.25
N ASP A 71 5.79 9.77 -45.33
CA ASP A 71 5.99 8.60 -44.47
C ASP A 71 6.05 9.02 -42.99
N LEU A 72 6.73 10.13 -42.68
CA LEU A 72 6.74 10.72 -41.34
C LEU A 72 5.34 11.16 -40.89
N GLN A 73 4.54 11.77 -41.77
CA GLN A 73 3.17 12.18 -41.48
C GLN A 73 2.27 11.04 -41.01
N MET A 74 2.52 9.81 -41.47
CA MET A 74 1.76 8.64 -41.03
C MET A 74 2.18 8.12 -39.64
N ARG A 75 3.43 8.34 -39.22
CA ARG A 75 4.01 7.74 -38.00
C ARG A 75 4.10 8.73 -36.84
N LEU A 76 4.30 10.00 -37.15
CA LEU A 76 4.58 11.05 -36.18
C LEU A 76 3.42 11.35 -35.20
N PRO A 77 2.13 11.32 -35.62
CA PRO A 77 1.01 11.58 -34.70
C PRO A 77 1.02 10.64 -33.50
N ARG A 78 1.05 9.32 -33.75
CA ARG A 78 1.06 8.29 -32.68
C ARG A 78 2.26 8.41 -31.75
N LEU A 79 3.44 8.76 -32.30
CA LEU A 79 4.63 8.96 -31.47
C LEU A 79 4.48 10.16 -30.54
N LEU A 80 3.95 11.27 -31.05
CA LEU A 80 3.71 12.48 -30.25
C LEU A 80 2.58 12.27 -29.22
N GLU A 81 1.53 11.52 -29.58
CA GLU A 81 0.46 11.10 -28.65
C GLU A 81 1.03 10.27 -27.50
N ASN A 82 1.83 9.24 -27.79
CA ASN A 82 2.46 8.43 -26.74
C ASN A 82 3.38 9.26 -25.83
N ILE A 83 4.14 10.21 -26.40
CA ILE A 83 4.97 11.13 -25.59
C ILE A 83 4.07 12.00 -24.72
N LEU A 84 2.98 12.53 -25.28
CA LEU A 84 2.02 13.36 -24.57
C LEU A 84 1.37 12.58 -23.42
N GLU A 85 0.98 11.32 -23.63
CA GLU A 85 0.46 10.43 -22.59
C GLU A 85 1.49 10.20 -21.47
N MET A 86 2.78 10.07 -21.80
CA MET A 86 3.84 9.90 -20.81
C MET A 86 4.10 11.15 -19.97
N VAL A 87 3.90 12.35 -20.52
CA VAL A 87 4.17 13.63 -19.83
C VAL A 87 2.92 14.33 -19.29
N SER A 88 1.73 13.90 -19.71
CA SER A 88 0.47 14.42 -19.19
C SER A 88 0.17 13.74 -17.87
N GLU A 89 0.10 14.52 -16.79
CA GLU A 89 -0.53 14.09 -15.55
C GLU A 89 -2.05 13.98 -15.77
N GLY A 90 -2.48 12.90 -16.44
CA GLY A 90 -3.90 12.56 -16.50
C GLY A 90 -4.46 12.28 -15.10
N GLU A 91 -5.79 12.29 -14.97
CA GLU A 91 -6.43 11.74 -13.77
C GLU A 91 -6.04 10.28 -13.61
N PHE A 92 -5.57 9.91 -12.42
CA PHE A 92 -5.19 8.53 -12.15
C PHE A 92 -6.43 7.63 -12.20
N ASP A 93 -6.42 6.67 -13.13
CA ASP A 93 -7.40 5.60 -13.20
C ASP A 93 -6.82 4.31 -12.60
N PRO A 94 -7.33 3.85 -11.44
CA PRO A 94 -6.92 2.58 -10.84
C PRO A 94 -7.16 1.38 -11.77
N ALA A 95 -8.17 1.44 -12.65
CA ALA A 95 -8.53 0.33 -13.52
C ALA A 95 -7.48 0.06 -14.62
N ALA A 96 -6.73 1.10 -15.02
CA ALA A 96 -5.67 1.01 -16.02
C ALA A 96 -4.30 0.64 -15.42
N TYR A 97 -4.16 0.64 -14.09
CA TYR A 97 -2.89 0.33 -13.45
C TYR A 97 -2.59 -1.17 -13.50
N VAL A 98 -1.37 -1.51 -13.90
CA VAL A 98 -0.84 -2.87 -13.89
C VAL A 98 0.45 -2.89 -13.09
N GLY A 99 0.51 -3.73 -12.05
CA GLY A 99 1.69 -3.83 -11.19
C GLY A 99 1.45 -4.67 -9.94
N GLU A 100 2.51 -4.85 -9.17
CA GLU A 100 2.48 -5.52 -7.87
C GLU A 100 2.56 -4.48 -6.76
N ILE A 101 1.79 -4.67 -5.70
CA ILE A 101 1.89 -3.89 -4.46
C ILE A 101 2.16 -4.86 -3.30
N THR A 102 3.26 -4.65 -2.59
CA THR A 102 3.72 -5.52 -1.50
C THR A 102 3.40 -4.90 -0.15
N ILE A 103 2.72 -5.68 0.70
CA ILE A 103 2.23 -5.23 2.00
C ILE A 103 2.66 -6.22 3.09
N ALA A 104 3.43 -5.73 4.06
CA ALA A 104 3.68 -6.48 5.28
C ALA A 104 2.54 -6.23 6.29
N VAL A 105 1.89 -7.28 6.78
CA VAL A 105 0.72 -7.17 7.65
C VAL A 105 0.67 -8.36 8.64
N PRO A 106 0.47 -8.10 9.94
CA PRO A 106 0.27 -9.14 10.93
C PRO A 106 -0.91 -10.05 10.58
N GLU A 107 -0.76 -11.37 10.75
CA GLU A 107 -1.79 -12.35 10.34
C GLU A 107 -3.18 -12.03 10.89
N PHE A 108 -3.22 -11.52 12.12
CA PHE A 108 -4.45 -11.19 12.81
C PHE A 108 -5.23 -10.03 12.17
N VAL A 109 -4.52 -9.10 11.50
CA VAL A 109 -5.14 -8.04 10.69
C VAL A 109 -5.42 -8.58 9.29
N ALA A 110 -4.49 -9.37 8.75
CA ALA A 110 -4.51 -9.87 7.39
C ALA A 110 -5.79 -10.64 7.07
N ILE A 111 -6.22 -11.55 7.95
CA ILE A 111 -7.40 -12.41 7.74
C ILE A 111 -8.66 -11.60 7.40
N SER A 112 -8.85 -10.45 8.05
CA SER A 112 -10.00 -9.58 7.76
C SER A 112 -9.70 -8.58 6.65
N LEU A 113 -8.51 -7.97 6.65
CA LEU A 113 -8.22 -6.79 5.82
C LEU A 113 -7.96 -7.20 4.39
N VAL A 114 -7.13 -8.22 4.20
CA VAL A 114 -6.68 -8.66 2.87
C VAL A 114 -7.86 -9.19 2.07
N SER A 115 -8.80 -9.90 2.70
CA SER A 115 -10.03 -10.36 2.03
C SER A 115 -10.85 -9.19 1.48
N GLU A 116 -11.18 -8.19 2.32
CA GLU A 116 -11.96 -7.03 1.89
C GLU A 116 -11.19 -6.15 0.89
N LEU A 117 -9.89 -5.97 1.11
CA LEU A 117 -9.02 -5.22 0.20
C LEU A 117 -8.94 -5.90 -1.17
N THR A 118 -8.86 -7.24 -1.21
CA THR A 118 -8.84 -8.00 -2.46
C THR A 118 -10.15 -7.85 -3.23
N LYS A 119 -11.31 -7.80 -2.56
CA LYS A 119 -12.60 -7.50 -3.20
C LYS A 119 -12.57 -6.11 -3.87
N VAL A 120 -12.06 -5.10 -3.16
CA VAL A 120 -11.93 -3.74 -3.70
C VAL A 120 -10.96 -3.72 -4.90
N VAL A 121 -9.80 -4.35 -4.77
CA VAL A 121 -8.78 -4.35 -5.83
C VAL A 121 -9.27 -5.08 -7.09
N THR A 122 -9.85 -6.27 -6.95
CA THR A 122 -10.37 -7.02 -8.10
C THR A 122 -11.51 -6.29 -8.83
N GLN A 123 -12.28 -5.46 -8.13
CA GLN A 123 -13.35 -4.67 -8.72
C GLN A 123 -12.86 -3.38 -9.40
N TYR A 124 -11.93 -2.66 -8.77
CA TYR A 124 -11.59 -1.29 -9.17
C TYR A 124 -10.20 -1.15 -9.80
N ALA A 125 -9.28 -2.09 -9.56
CA ALA A 125 -7.91 -2.08 -10.05
C ALA A 125 -7.46 -3.51 -10.45
N PRO A 126 -8.10 -4.13 -11.46
CA PRO A 126 -7.94 -5.57 -11.76
C PRO A 126 -6.53 -5.95 -12.24
N GLY A 127 -5.70 -5.00 -12.67
CA GLY A 127 -4.31 -5.22 -13.04
C GLY A 127 -3.33 -5.21 -11.85
N VAL A 128 -3.80 -4.91 -10.63
CA VAL A 128 -2.98 -4.92 -9.41
C VAL A 128 -2.91 -6.33 -8.83
N ILE A 129 -1.70 -6.78 -8.53
CA ILE A 129 -1.43 -7.97 -7.73
C ILE A 129 -1.06 -7.51 -6.32
N LEU A 130 -1.73 -8.06 -5.29
CA LEU A 130 -1.37 -7.84 -3.89
C LEU A 130 -0.44 -8.96 -3.42
N SER A 131 0.75 -8.59 -2.96
CA SER A 131 1.73 -9.49 -2.39
C SER A 131 1.78 -9.27 -0.87
N ILE A 132 1.41 -10.29 -0.10
CA ILE A 132 1.19 -10.15 1.35
C ILE A 132 2.21 -10.98 2.12
N SER A 133 2.87 -10.37 3.10
CA SER A 133 3.78 -11.06 4.02
C SER A 133 3.45 -10.76 5.48
N SER A 134 3.72 -11.70 6.38
CA SER A 134 3.63 -11.53 7.84
C SER A 134 5.01 -11.51 8.51
N GLU A 135 6.08 -11.49 7.70
CA GLU A 135 7.48 -11.54 8.10
C GLU A 135 8.27 -10.41 7.42
N THR A 136 9.14 -9.75 8.18
CA THR A 136 10.08 -8.72 7.69
C THR A 136 11.36 -8.80 8.52
N ASP A 137 12.51 -8.53 7.91
CA ASP A 137 13.76 -8.33 8.66
C ASP A 137 13.78 -6.95 9.33
N SER A 138 13.29 -5.96 8.60
CA SER A 138 13.22 -4.57 9.03
C SER A 138 12.22 -3.83 8.15
N VAL A 139 11.08 -3.45 8.74
CA VAL A 139 10.05 -2.67 8.07
C VAL A 139 10.64 -1.40 7.44
N GLU A 140 11.47 -0.67 8.20
CA GLU A 140 12.04 0.58 7.74
C GLU A 140 12.95 0.42 6.52
N ARG A 141 13.86 -0.57 6.57
CA ARG A 141 14.78 -0.85 5.46
C ARG A 141 14.02 -1.33 4.23
N GLU A 142 13.11 -2.28 4.39
CA GLU A 142 12.36 -2.85 3.26
C GLU A 142 11.42 -1.83 2.61
N LEU A 143 10.85 -0.89 3.38
CA LEU A 143 10.11 0.26 2.83
C LEU A 143 11.04 1.23 2.07
N ALA A 144 12.22 1.53 2.60
CA ALA A 144 13.19 2.42 1.96
C ALA A 144 13.71 1.85 0.62
N ASP A 145 14.08 0.58 0.63
CA ASP A 145 14.60 -0.15 -0.53
C ASP A 145 13.50 -0.46 -1.58
N GLY A 146 12.22 -0.28 -1.23
CA GLY A 146 11.09 -0.56 -2.11
C GLY A 146 10.76 -2.05 -2.27
N VAL A 147 11.21 -2.87 -1.32
CA VAL A 147 10.76 -4.27 -1.18
C VAL A 147 9.32 -4.31 -0.65
N LEU A 148 8.98 -3.38 0.24
CA LEU A 148 7.62 -3.14 0.71
C LEU A 148 7.12 -1.79 0.19
N ASP A 149 5.87 -1.74 -0.23
CA ASP A 149 5.17 -0.49 -0.50
C ASP A 149 4.47 0.03 0.76
N PHE A 150 3.97 -0.91 1.57
CA PHE A 150 3.29 -0.64 2.83
C PHE A 150 3.68 -1.65 3.91
N ALA A 151 3.60 -1.20 5.17
CA ALA A 151 3.60 -2.09 6.31
C ALA A 151 2.51 -1.67 7.31
N ILE A 152 1.89 -2.64 7.95
CA ILE A 152 0.96 -2.43 9.05
C ILE A 152 1.64 -2.92 10.31
N ASP A 153 1.98 -2.02 11.23
CA ASP A 153 2.61 -2.37 12.51
C ASP A 153 2.15 -1.38 13.59
N ILE A 154 2.60 -1.61 14.82
CA ILE A 154 2.40 -0.66 15.91
C ILE A 154 3.34 0.53 15.77
N GLU A 155 2.84 1.70 16.15
CA GLU A 155 3.63 2.93 16.13
C GLU A 155 4.86 2.80 17.05
N LYS A 156 6.07 2.88 16.45
CA LYS A 156 7.36 2.87 17.14
C LYS A 156 8.28 3.86 16.46
N GLY A 157 8.85 4.80 17.22
CA GLY A 157 9.99 5.68 16.86
C GLY A 157 10.30 5.78 15.36
N ILE A 158 9.38 6.37 14.60
CA ILE A 158 9.41 6.37 13.14
C ILE A 158 10.49 7.35 12.67
N THR A 159 11.32 6.94 11.72
CA THR A 159 12.32 7.82 11.08
C THR A 159 11.65 8.91 10.24
N GLU A 160 12.34 10.01 9.96
CA GLU A 160 11.75 11.13 9.20
C GLU A 160 11.28 10.74 7.79
N ASP A 161 11.78 9.64 7.22
CA ASP A 161 11.46 9.20 5.85
C ASP A 161 10.20 8.35 5.75
N ILE A 162 9.63 7.94 6.89
CA ILE A 162 8.43 7.11 6.94
C ILE A 162 7.25 7.95 7.41
N SER A 163 6.16 7.85 6.67
CA SER A 163 4.86 8.38 7.06
C SER A 163 4.04 7.29 7.75
N ALA A 164 3.34 7.66 8.82
CA ALA A 164 2.40 6.79 9.51
C ALA A 164 1.00 7.37 9.45
N ARG A 165 0.01 6.53 9.12
CA ARG A 165 -1.41 6.87 9.20
C ARG A 165 -2.07 5.96 10.23
N ASN A 166 -2.76 6.55 11.20
CA ASN A 166 -3.50 5.78 12.21
C ASN A 166 -4.60 4.94 11.55
N LEU A 167 -4.65 3.65 11.87
CA LEU A 167 -5.66 2.72 11.39
C LEU A 167 -6.69 2.40 12.46
N ALA A 168 -6.22 1.96 13.62
CA ALA A 168 -7.09 1.52 14.71
C ALA A 168 -6.34 1.51 16.04
N ILE A 169 -7.13 1.53 17.11
CA ILE A 169 -6.66 1.35 18.48
C ILE A 169 -7.13 -0.01 18.98
N PHE A 170 -6.22 -0.81 19.51
CA PHE A 170 -6.56 -2.09 20.08
C PHE A 170 -6.41 -2.10 21.60
N THR A 171 -7.39 -2.71 22.26
CA THR A 171 -7.32 -3.05 23.68
C THR A 171 -7.08 -4.55 23.82
N PRO A 172 -6.08 -4.98 24.61
CA PRO A 172 -5.85 -6.39 24.86
C PRO A 172 -7.01 -7.00 25.65
N SER A 173 -7.16 -8.31 25.56
CA SER A 173 -8.17 -9.11 26.25
C SER A 173 -7.62 -10.52 26.51
N ILE A 174 -8.27 -11.24 27.43
CA ILE A 174 -7.91 -12.63 27.75
C ILE A 174 -8.86 -13.57 27.03
N TRP A 175 -8.30 -14.44 26.21
CA TRP A 175 -8.99 -15.39 25.37
C TRP A 175 -8.88 -16.79 25.95
N MET A 176 -10.00 -17.52 25.91
CA MET A 176 -10.11 -18.89 26.41
C MET A 176 -11.18 -19.63 25.62
N ARG A 177 -11.15 -20.97 25.62
CA ARG A 177 -12.26 -21.77 25.08
C ARG A 177 -13.58 -21.50 25.83
N GLU A 178 -14.69 -21.73 25.15
CA GLU A 178 -16.05 -21.54 25.70
C GLU A 178 -16.27 -22.32 27.02
N GLY A 179 -15.80 -23.57 27.09
CA GLY A 179 -15.94 -24.41 28.28
C GLY A 179 -14.87 -24.19 29.36
N HIS A 180 -14.06 -23.13 29.27
CA HIS A 180 -13.00 -22.86 30.25
C HIS A 180 -13.58 -22.58 31.65
N PRO A 181 -12.94 -23.00 32.76
CA PRO A 181 -13.45 -22.76 34.11
C PRO A 181 -13.74 -21.28 34.43
N LEU A 182 -12.94 -20.37 33.87
CA LEU A 182 -13.12 -18.92 34.03
C LEU A 182 -14.18 -18.31 33.11
N ALA A 183 -14.67 -19.02 32.08
CA ALA A 183 -15.60 -18.47 31.10
C ALA A 183 -16.95 -18.08 31.73
N LYS A 184 -17.40 -18.87 32.72
CA LYS A 184 -18.68 -18.65 33.42
C LYS A 184 -18.64 -17.51 34.45
N LYS A 185 -17.46 -17.01 34.81
CA LYS A 185 -17.32 -15.92 35.78
C LYS A 185 -17.58 -14.57 35.12
N SER A 186 -18.33 -13.69 35.76
CA SER A 186 -18.60 -12.33 35.24
C SER A 186 -17.35 -11.44 35.26
N ARG A 187 -16.50 -11.61 36.27
CA ARG A 187 -15.19 -10.96 36.41
C ARG A 187 -14.15 -12.01 36.79
N VAL A 188 -12.91 -11.79 36.37
CA VAL A 188 -11.76 -12.65 36.62
C VAL A 188 -10.64 -11.78 37.19
N THR A 189 -9.97 -12.25 38.25
CA THR A 189 -8.82 -11.53 38.82
C THR A 189 -7.52 -11.95 38.15
N LEU A 190 -6.48 -11.14 38.31
CA LEU A 190 -5.15 -11.50 37.82
C LEU A 190 -4.64 -12.81 38.43
N ASP A 191 -4.91 -13.05 39.72
CA ASP A 191 -4.46 -14.26 40.42
C ASP A 191 -5.11 -15.52 39.82
N GLU A 192 -6.42 -15.50 39.60
CA GLU A 192 -7.16 -16.60 38.97
C GLU A 192 -6.67 -16.88 37.55
N ILE A 193 -6.33 -15.83 36.80
CA ILE A 193 -5.79 -15.93 35.44
C ILE A 193 -4.41 -16.60 35.44
N LEU A 194 -3.56 -16.28 36.43
CA LEU A 194 -2.19 -16.79 36.50
C LEU A 194 -2.09 -18.24 36.98
N GLU A 195 -3.18 -18.84 37.47
CA GLU A 195 -3.26 -20.27 37.77
C GLU A 195 -3.21 -21.14 36.50
N PHE A 196 -3.58 -20.59 35.34
CA PHE A 196 -3.66 -21.31 34.08
C PHE A 196 -2.41 -21.10 33.19
N PRO A 197 -2.04 -22.10 32.37
CA PRO A 197 -0.99 -21.94 31.37
C PRO A 197 -1.41 -21.00 30.24
N PHE A 198 -0.43 -20.42 29.54
CA PHE A 198 -0.68 -19.51 28.43
C PHE A 198 -0.13 -20.02 27.10
N VAL A 199 -0.86 -19.71 26.03
CA VAL A 199 -0.33 -19.61 24.68
C VAL A 199 0.19 -18.19 24.47
N GLN A 200 1.48 -18.04 24.15
CA GLN A 200 2.05 -16.77 23.70
C GLN A 200 2.10 -16.76 22.18
N TYR A 201 1.20 -15.99 21.59
CA TYR A 201 1.23 -15.64 20.17
C TYR A 201 2.01 -14.33 19.94
N TYR A 202 2.95 -14.32 18.99
CA TYR A 202 3.62 -13.10 18.57
C TYR A 202 2.71 -12.32 17.63
N LEU A 203 2.01 -11.35 18.20
CA LEU A 203 1.06 -10.50 17.46
C LEU A 203 1.75 -9.67 16.37
N LEU A 204 3.03 -9.33 16.51
CA LEU A 204 3.74 -8.44 15.59
C LEU A 204 4.72 -9.21 14.72
N ILE A 205 5.06 -8.61 13.57
CA ILE A 205 6.02 -9.16 12.62
C ILE A 205 7.33 -9.48 13.34
N SER A 206 7.68 -10.76 13.41
CA SER A 206 8.92 -11.24 14.02
C SER A 206 9.35 -12.55 13.37
N LYS A 207 10.58 -12.58 12.86
CA LYS A 207 11.18 -13.78 12.26
C LYS A 207 11.61 -14.85 13.26
N ARG A 208 11.73 -14.53 14.55
CA ARG A 208 12.19 -15.50 15.57
C ARG A 208 11.29 -15.50 16.80
N VAL A 209 10.94 -16.72 17.21
CA VAL A 209 10.09 -17.03 18.36
C VAL A 209 10.97 -17.72 19.39
N SER A 210 10.99 -17.21 20.63
CA SER A 210 11.69 -17.84 21.74
C SER A 210 10.86 -17.73 23.01
N ALA A 211 10.83 -18.79 23.82
CA ALA A 211 10.21 -18.74 25.15
C ALA A 211 10.89 -17.71 26.08
N ARG A 212 12.13 -17.31 25.77
CA ARG A 212 12.88 -16.30 26.51
C ARG A 212 12.56 -14.85 26.10
N THR A 213 11.83 -14.64 25.00
CA THR A 213 11.47 -13.31 24.55
C THR A 213 10.18 -12.86 25.25
N ASP A 214 10.28 -11.73 25.95
CA ASP A 214 9.17 -11.16 26.72
C ASP A 214 8.21 -10.38 25.82
N ALA A 215 6.94 -10.77 25.84
CA ALA A 215 5.87 -9.91 25.35
C ALA A 215 5.64 -8.72 26.30
N ARG A 216 4.89 -7.70 25.86
CA ARG A 216 4.47 -6.59 26.73
C ARG A 216 3.82 -7.10 28.02
N PHE A 217 2.96 -8.11 27.91
CA PHE A 217 2.33 -8.76 29.07
C PHE A 217 3.36 -9.33 30.07
N ASP A 218 4.44 -9.95 29.58
CA ASP A 218 5.48 -10.54 30.44
C ASP A 218 6.30 -9.46 31.17
N LYS A 219 6.54 -8.32 30.50
CA LYS A 219 7.23 -7.16 31.11
C LYS A 219 6.40 -6.57 32.25
N VAL A 220 5.11 -6.30 31.99
CA VAL A 220 4.21 -5.74 33.01
C VAL A 220 4.07 -6.69 34.22
N LEU A 221 3.95 -8.00 33.99
CA LEU A 221 3.93 -8.98 35.08
C LEU A 221 5.21 -8.95 35.91
N ARG A 222 6.37 -8.85 35.25
CA ARG A 222 7.68 -8.79 35.92
C ARG A 222 7.81 -7.55 36.79
N ASP A 223 7.35 -6.41 36.31
CA ASP A 223 7.40 -5.14 37.07
C ASP A 223 6.55 -5.22 38.35
N LEU A 224 5.54 -6.09 38.36
CA LEU A 224 4.72 -6.42 39.53
C LEU A 224 5.26 -7.60 40.36
N GLY A 225 6.45 -8.13 40.03
CA GLY A 225 7.03 -9.31 40.69
C GLY A 225 6.30 -10.62 40.41
N ARG A 226 5.45 -10.67 39.38
CA ARG A 226 4.65 -11.85 38.98
C ARG A 226 5.22 -12.50 37.73
N LYS A 227 4.83 -13.75 37.48
CA LYS A 227 5.15 -14.50 36.26
C LYS A 227 3.98 -15.39 35.86
N ARG A 228 3.81 -15.62 34.56
CA ARG A 228 2.86 -16.61 34.02
C ARG A 228 3.56 -17.89 33.61
N LYS A 229 2.83 -19.00 33.60
CA LYS A 229 3.28 -20.25 32.98
C LYS A 229 2.97 -20.21 31.48
N LYS A 230 3.95 -20.46 30.62
CA LYS A 230 3.77 -20.56 29.16
C LYS A 230 3.78 -22.05 28.78
N ALA A 231 2.72 -22.53 28.12
CA ALA A 231 2.66 -23.89 27.59
C ALA A 231 3.06 -23.95 26.11
N LEU A 232 2.73 -22.90 25.35
CA LEU A 232 3.08 -22.78 23.93
C LEU A 232 3.55 -21.36 23.63
N VAL A 233 4.50 -21.25 22.71
CA VAL A 233 5.03 -19.99 22.19
C VAL A 233 5.14 -20.13 20.68
N THR A 234 4.40 -19.33 19.90
CA THR A 234 4.29 -19.48 18.43
C THR A 234 4.04 -18.15 17.72
N ASN A 235 4.40 -18.06 16.44
CA ASN A 235 4.01 -17.00 15.50
C ASN A 235 2.96 -17.48 14.47
N GLN A 236 2.45 -18.71 14.61
CA GLN A 236 1.42 -19.25 13.74
C GLN A 236 0.04 -19.01 14.38
N LEU A 237 -0.75 -18.10 13.81
CA LEU A 237 -2.04 -17.73 14.39
C LEU A 237 -2.99 -18.92 14.50
N LEU A 238 -3.13 -19.73 13.46
CA LEU A 238 -4.03 -20.90 13.48
C LEU A 238 -3.63 -21.92 14.56
N THR A 239 -2.33 -22.18 14.73
CA THR A 239 -1.82 -23.06 15.79
C THR A 239 -2.14 -22.51 17.17
N ALA A 240 -1.96 -21.21 17.38
CA ALA A 240 -2.29 -20.56 18.65
C ALA A 240 -3.79 -20.67 18.96
N MET A 241 -4.62 -20.39 17.95
CA MET A 241 -6.07 -20.42 18.05
C MET A 241 -6.61 -21.81 18.37
N GLU A 242 -6.18 -22.85 17.64
CA GLU A 242 -6.65 -24.21 17.89
C GLU A 242 -6.22 -24.70 19.27
N THR A 243 -4.99 -24.36 19.70
CA THR A 243 -4.52 -24.72 21.04
C THR A 243 -5.38 -24.09 22.14
N VAL A 244 -5.80 -22.83 21.98
CA VAL A 244 -6.71 -22.17 22.95
C VAL A 244 -8.08 -22.83 22.96
N CYS A 245 -8.59 -23.25 21.79
CA CYS A 245 -9.88 -23.92 21.67
C CYS A 245 -9.91 -25.32 22.31
N ASP A 246 -8.80 -26.04 22.26
CA ASP A 246 -8.71 -27.45 22.68
C ASP A 246 -8.15 -27.66 24.09
N THR A 247 -7.65 -26.61 24.75
CA THR A 247 -7.00 -26.71 26.06
C THR A 247 -7.51 -25.67 27.06
N ASP A 248 -7.12 -25.82 28.33
CA ASP A 248 -7.32 -24.78 29.34
C ASP A 248 -6.24 -23.68 29.31
N CYS A 249 -5.57 -23.50 28.17
CA CYS A 249 -4.62 -22.41 28.02
C CYS A 249 -5.34 -21.07 27.75
N LEU A 250 -4.80 -20.01 28.33
CA LEU A 250 -5.22 -18.64 28.08
C LEU A 250 -4.33 -17.99 27.01
N MET A 251 -4.88 -17.04 26.26
CA MET A 251 -4.11 -16.22 25.33
C MET A 251 -4.40 -14.74 25.55
N VAL A 252 -3.37 -13.90 25.49
CA VAL A 252 -3.54 -12.44 25.48
C VAL A 252 -3.61 -11.99 24.03
N ALA A 253 -4.75 -11.47 23.62
CA ALA A 253 -5.02 -11.07 22.24
C ALA A 253 -5.93 -9.83 22.18
N ALA A 254 -5.87 -9.10 21.07
CA ALA A 254 -6.74 -7.96 20.84
C ALA A 254 -8.14 -8.41 20.41
N LYS A 255 -9.17 -7.57 20.61
CA LYS A 255 -10.45 -7.75 19.92
C LYS A 255 -10.22 -7.52 18.42
N TYR A 256 -10.68 -8.45 17.58
CA TYR A 256 -10.53 -8.38 16.13
C TYR A 256 -11.84 -7.91 15.49
N GLY A 257 -11.76 -7.39 14.26
CA GLY A 257 -12.92 -6.96 13.49
C GLY A 257 -13.97 -8.07 13.29
N LEU A 258 -15.18 -7.65 12.90
CA LEU A 258 -16.41 -8.46 12.83
C LEU A 258 -16.27 -9.82 12.11
N THR A 259 -15.41 -9.93 11.10
CA THR A 259 -15.26 -11.15 10.28
C THR A 259 -14.75 -12.33 11.11
N MET A 260 -13.89 -12.09 12.09
CA MET A 260 -13.39 -13.16 12.96
C MET A 260 -14.43 -13.61 13.99
N GLU A 261 -15.45 -12.80 14.30
CA GLU A 261 -16.51 -13.18 15.23
C GLU A 261 -17.48 -14.21 14.62
N ARG A 262 -17.66 -14.23 13.29
CA ARG A 262 -18.60 -15.13 12.60
C ARG A 262 -18.20 -16.61 12.59
N GLY A 263 -16.99 -16.96 13.02
CA GLY A 263 -16.49 -18.35 13.04
C GLY A 263 -15.89 -18.77 14.38
N MET A 264 -16.11 -17.99 15.44
CA MET A 264 -15.41 -18.12 16.71
C MET A 264 -16.33 -18.40 17.90
N ASP A 265 -17.41 -19.13 17.71
CA ASP A 265 -18.32 -19.56 18.78
C ASP A 265 -17.60 -20.33 19.90
N ARG A 266 -16.42 -20.92 19.58
CA ARG A 266 -15.58 -21.69 20.51
C ARG A 266 -14.74 -20.83 21.47
N ILE A 267 -14.66 -19.51 21.31
CA ILE A 267 -13.81 -18.63 22.15
C ILE A 267 -14.64 -17.64 22.96
N VAL A 268 -14.40 -17.63 24.27
CA VAL A 268 -14.90 -16.63 25.21
C VAL A 268 -13.78 -15.64 25.52
N ARG A 269 -14.15 -14.36 25.62
CA ARG A 269 -13.22 -13.26 25.91
C ARG A 269 -13.55 -12.65 27.26
N LYS A 270 -12.51 -12.37 28.05
CA LYS A 270 -12.59 -11.59 29.28
C LYS A 270 -11.78 -10.32 29.14
N ARG A 271 -12.21 -9.27 29.84
CA ARG A 271 -11.48 -8.00 29.89
C ARG A 271 -10.06 -8.23 30.37
N TYR A 272 -9.15 -7.38 29.92
CA TYR A 272 -7.80 -7.35 30.47
C TYR A 272 -7.86 -7.07 31.97
N PRO A 273 -7.01 -7.71 32.80
CA PRO A 273 -7.03 -7.52 34.25
C PRO A 273 -6.86 -6.04 34.62
N ALA A 274 -7.75 -5.53 35.47
CA ALA A 274 -7.72 -4.13 35.90
C ALA A 274 -6.55 -3.84 36.85
N GLU A 275 -6.00 -4.88 37.47
CA GLU A 275 -4.84 -4.85 38.35
C GLU A 275 -3.52 -4.60 37.60
N LEU A 276 -3.50 -4.85 36.29
CA LEU A 276 -2.35 -4.52 35.46
C LEU A 276 -2.44 -3.05 35.05
N PRO A 277 -1.36 -2.26 35.14
CA PRO A 277 -1.35 -0.91 34.61
C PRO A 277 -1.79 -0.96 33.16
N HIS A 278 -2.86 -0.21 32.84
CA HIS A 278 -3.30 -0.02 31.47
C HIS A 278 -2.26 0.82 30.74
N GLU A 279 -1.15 0.20 30.35
CA GLU A 279 -0.31 0.79 29.32
C GLU A 279 -1.11 0.74 28.02
N GLY A 280 -1.76 1.88 27.73
CA GLY A 280 -1.96 2.41 26.40
C GLY A 280 -2.66 1.49 25.40
N THR A 281 -3.79 1.96 24.92
CA THR A 281 -4.27 1.67 23.56
C THR A 281 -3.12 1.45 22.58
N ILE A 282 -3.05 0.27 21.97
CA ILE A 282 -2.02 -0.03 20.97
C ILE A 282 -2.48 0.60 19.65
N SER A 283 -1.78 1.66 19.22
CA SER A 283 -2.03 2.29 17.92
C SER A 283 -1.42 1.46 16.82
N LEU A 284 -2.28 0.92 15.94
CA LEU A 284 -1.88 0.29 14.70
C LEU A 284 -1.85 1.34 13.60
N VAL A 285 -0.77 1.38 12.85
CA VAL A 285 -0.52 2.38 11.83
C VAL A 285 -0.20 1.73 10.49
N LEU A 286 -0.60 2.41 9.41
CA LEU A 286 -0.11 2.14 8.06
C LEU A 286 1.17 2.95 7.85
N LEU A 287 2.27 2.24 7.67
CA LEU A 287 3.59 2.78 7.40
C LEU A 287 3.83 2.79 5.89
N GLN A 288 4.34 3.91 5.40
CA GLN A 288 4.66 4.12 3.99
C GLN A 288 5.90 5.02 3.88
N HIS A 289 6.84 4.68 3.00
CA HIS A 289 7.99 5.53 2.71
C HIS A 289 7.58 6.81 1.94
N LYS A 290 8.13 7.98 2.30
CA LYS A 290 7.79 9.28 1.68
C LYS A 290 8.01 9.31 0.15
N ARG A 291 8.96 8.53 -0.35
CA ARG A 291 9.23 8.34 -1.80
C ARG A 291 7.97 7.96 -2.59
N THR A 292 7.07 7.17 -2.01
CA THR A 292 5.86 6.70 -2.71
C THR A 292 4.64 7.56 -2.41
N SER A 293 4.74 8.57 -1.52
CA SER A 293 3.60 9.40 -1.11
C SER A 293 2.98 10.22 -2.26
N GLY A 294 3.77 10.59 -3.27
CA GLY A 294 3.26 11.25 -4.48
C GLY A 294 2.57 10.31 -5.48
N SER A 295 2.82 8.99 -5.38
CA SER A 295 2.31 8.02 -6.32
C SER A 295 0.78 7.88 -6.19
N PRO A 296 0.01 8.07 -7.27
CA PRO A 296 -1.45 7.99 -7.22
C PRO A 296 -1.99 6.61 -6.79
N ILE A 297 -1.40 5.51 -7.27
CA ILE A 297 -1.80 4.14 -6.86
C ILE A 297 -1.58 3.91 -5.37
N HIS A 298 -0.46 4.40 -4.82
CA HIS A 298 -0.16 4.26 -3.40
C HIS A 298 -1.13 5.08 -2.56
N ARG A 299 -1.44 6.32 -2.97
CA ARG A 299 -2.44 7.15 -2.29
C ARG A 299 -3.81 6.47 -2.30
N TRP A 300 -4.25 6.02 -3.47
CA TRP A 300 -5.52 5.32 -3.62
C TRP A 300 -5.61 4.09 -2.73
N LEU A 301 -4.59 3.23 -2.73
CA LEU A 301 -4.60 2.00 -1.92
C LEU A 301 -4.53 2.29 -0.42
N ALA A 302 -3.70 3.25 -0.01
CA ALA A 302 -3.62 3.70 1.38
C ALA A 302 -4.99 4.21 1.87
N ASP A 303 -5.70 4.98 1.06
CA ASP A 303 -7.03 5.48 1.39
C ASP A 303 -8.06 4.35 1.50
N LYS A 304 -7.98 3.31 0.64
CA LYS A 304 -8.82 2.11 0.77
C LYS A 304 -8.52 1.33 2.05
N ILE A 305 -7.25 1.13 2.39
CA ILE A 305 -6.84 0.43 3.62
C ILE A 305 -7.35 1.19 4.85
N VAL A 306 -7.11 2.51 4.91
CA VAL A 306 -7.58 3.36 6.01
C VAL A 306 -9.11 3.34 6.12
N GLY A 307 -9.82 3.47 4.99
CA GLY A 307 -11.28 3.45 4.96
C GLY A 307 -11.89 2.13 5.46
N LEU A 308 -11.29 0.99 5.07
CA LEU A 308 -11.72 -0.33 5.55
C LEU A 308 -11.50 -0.49 7.06
N MET A 309 -10.34 -0.08 7.57
CA MET A 309 -10.01 -0.17 9.00
C MET A 309 -10.92 0.75 9.85
N GLN A 310 -11.21 1.95 9.38
CA GLN A 310 -12.11 2.89 10.08
C GLN A 310 -13.56 2.42 10.11
N ALA A 311 -14.03 1.71 9.09
CA ALA A 311 -15.37 1.13 9.09
C ALA A 311 -15.51 0.10 10.24
N TRP A 312 -14.48 -0.73 10.45
CA TRP A 312 -14.50 -1.72 11.53
C TRP A 312 -14.48 -1.11 12.93
N ASP A 313 -13.74 -0.02 13.13
CA ASP A 313 -13.69 0.64 14.44
C ASP A 313 -15.06 1.18 14.85
N LYS A 314 -15.83 1.71 13.88
CA LYS A 314 -17.22 2.16 14.11
C LYS A 314 -18.15 1.00 14.45
N ASP A 315 -18.03 -0.12 13.75
CA ASP A 315 -18.84 -1.31 14.02
C ASP A 315 -18.52 -1.91 15.40
N LEU A 316 -17.24 -1.98 15.76
CA LEU A 316 -16.79 -2.45 17.08
C LEU A 316 -17.27 -1.55 18.21
N ALA A 317 -17.30 -0.23 18.01
CA ALA A 317 -17.83 0.73 18.97
C ALA A 317 -19.36 0.57 19.15
N ALA A 318 -20.10 0.32 18.07
CA ALA A 318 -21.55 0.13 18.10
C ALA A 318 -21.97 -1.14 18.87
N ASP A 319 -21.25 -2.26 18.72
CA ASP A 319 -21.52 -3.49 19.47
C ASP A 319 -21.10 -3.41 20.94
N SER A 320 -20.06 -2.63 21.25
CA SER A 320 -19.61 -2.42 22.63
C SER A 320 -20.61 -1.60 23.46
N ALA A 321 -21.48 -0.80 22.81
CA ALA A 321 -22.56 -0.06 23.44
C ALA A 321 -23.85 -0.87 23.64
N ARG A 322 -23.89 -2.11 23.11
CA ARG A 322 -25.04 -3.03 23.21
C ARG A 322 -24.86 -4.14 24.27
N LEU A 323 -23.75 -4.12 25.01
CA LEU A 323 -23.41 -5.01 26.13
C LEU A 323 -23.35 -4.22 27.44
#